data_AF-A0A1G1FIW1-F1
#
_entry.id   AF-A0A1G1FIW1-F1
#
_cell.length_a   1.000
_cell.length_b   1.000
_cell.length_c   1.000
_cell.angle_alpha   90.00
_cell.angle_beta   90.00
_cell.angle_gamma   90.00
#
_symmetry.space_group_name_H-M   'P 1'
#
loop_
_entity.id
_entity.type
_entity.pdbx_description
1 polymer ?
#
loop_
_entity_poly.entity_id
_entity_poly.type
_entity_poly.pdbx_seq_one_letter_code
_entity_poly.pdbx_strand_id
1 'polypeptide(L)'
;MNKRQHIIIFLMLLSYGCSFALSKERLIPEPLKDGKSIQGTFTLILYGANHSNDLETIAILDREGDGYDFEPFAPEFVYRIKKNLPANEALSEAEMFVGWHHSFRSIRLSKITDEKGSLLGYEVRPLYYPLDFGFSDILDVNYFKSGNKIIARIKLMESVEKINSGGDSSGVLE
;
A
#
# COMPACT_ATOMS: atom_id res chain seq x y z
N MET A 1 -41.70 -1.65 -41.13
CA MET A 1 -40.79 -1.02 -40.15
C MET A 1 -39.98 0.03 -40.91
N ASN A 2 -40.16 1.31 -40.60
CA ASN A 2 -39.72 2.41 -41.48
C ASN A 2 -38.25 2.79 -41.23
N LYS A 3 -37.56 3.30 -42.26
CA LYS A 3 -36.16 3.81 -42.19
C LYS A 3 -35.90 4.73 -40.98
N ARG A 4 -36.92 5.50 -40.56
CA ARG A 4 -36.90 6.35 -39.35
C ARG A 4 -36.78 5.57 -38.03
N GLN A 5 -37.37 4.38 -37.92
CA GLN A 5 -37.30 3.56 -36.70
C GLN A 5 -35.92 2.89 -36.54
N HIS A 6 -35.25 2.52 -37.63
CA HIS A 6 -33.87 2.02 -37.57
C HIS A 6 -32.87 3.09 -37.12
N ILE A 7 -33.06 4.34 -37.54
CA ILE A 7 -32.20 5.46 -37.12
C ILE A 7 -32.32 5.74 -35.62
N ILE A 8 -33.54 5.66 -35.05
CA ILE A 8 -33.77 5.90 -33.62
C ILE A 8 -33.17 4.79 -32.75
N ILE A 9 -33.30 3.52 -33.16
CA ILE A 9 -32.73 2.38 -32.44
C ILE A 9 -31.18 2.42 -32.50
N PHE A 10 -30.61 2.82 -33.64
CA PHE A 10 -29.16 2.97 -33.77
C PHE A 10 -28.61 4.13 -32.91
N LEU A 11 -29.38 5.22 -32.73
CA LEU A 11 -29.01 6.34 -31.87
C LEU A 11 -29.06 6.00 -30.37
N MET A 12 -30.02 5.16 -29.94
CA MET A 12 -30.10 4.69 -28.54
C MET A 12 -28.97 3.71 -28.16
N LEU A 13 -28.41 2.97 -29.12
CA LEU A 13 -27.29 2.05 -28.89
C LEU A 13 -25.94 2.77 -28.70
N LEU A 14 -25.81 4.00 -29.20
CA LEU A 14 -24.59 4.81 -29.05
C LEU A 14 -24.50 5.57 -27.72
N SER A 15 -25.61 5.74 -26.98
CA SER A 15 -25.61 6.39 -25.66
C SER A 15 -25.29 5.45 -24.49
N TYR A 16 -25.14 4.15 -24.75
CA TYR A 16 -24.58 3.19 -23.79
C TYR A 16 -23.06 3.03 -23.92
N GLY A 17 -22.39 4.00 -24.56
CA GLY A 17 -20.95 4.17 -24.45
C GLY A 17 -20.60 4.37 -22.98
N CYS A 18 -20.18 3.29 -22.33
CA CYS A 18 -19.81 3.26 -20.94
C CYS A 18 -18.74 4.33 -20.67
N SER A 19 -19.14 5.43 -20.05
CA SER A 19 -18.23 6.29 -19.32
C SER A 19 -17.79 5.57 -18.04
N PHE A 20 -17.07 4.45 -18.17
CA PHE A 20 -16.18 4.02 -17.10
C PHE A 20 -14.95 4.92 -17.16
N ALA A 21 -15.11 6.15 -16.70
CA ALA A 21 -13.96 6.90 -16.21
C ALA A 21 -13.42 6.06 -15.05
N LEU A 22 -12.36 5.29 -15.30
CA LEU A 22 -11.66 4.51 -14.29
C LEU A 22 -10.95 5.50 -13.36
N SER A 23 -11.71 6.19 -12.50
CA SER A 23 -11.13 7.04 -11.47
C SER A 23 -10.41 6.12 -10.49
N LYS A 24 -9.08 6.25 -10.41
CA LYS A 24 -8.31 5.59 -9.36
C LYS A 24 -8.67 6.24 -8.03
N GLU A 25 -9.53 5.56 -7.27
CA GLU A 25 -9.89 5.96 -5.91
C GLU A 25 -8.65 5.81 -5.02
N ARG A 26 -8.21 6.91 -4.39
CA ARG A 26 -7.11 6.88 -3.43
C ARG A 26 -7.64 6.47 -2.06
N LEU A 27 -7.06 5.41 -1.49
CA LEU A 27 -7.38 4.95 -0.15
C LEU A 27 -6.41 5.57 0.86
N ILE A 28 -6.93 5.97 2.02
CA ILE A 28 -6.15 6.61 3.08
C ILE A 28 -6.11 5.66 4.28
N PRO A 29 -4.95 5.07 4.62
CA PRO A 29 -4.81 4.27 5.81
C PRO A 29 -5.10 5.11 7.07
N GLU A 30 -5.93 4.56 7.97
CA GLU A 30 -6.28 5.21 9.23
C GLU A 30 -5.61 4.46 10.39
N PRO A 31 -4.77 5.13 11.21
CA PRO A 31 -4.12 4.47 12.34
C PRO A 31 -5.14 3.89 13.33
N LEU A 32 -4.89 2.66 13.76
CA LEU A 32 -5.67 2.05 14.85
C LEU A 32 -5.34 2.75 16.16
N LYS A 33 -6.36 3.33 16.78
CA LYS A 33 -6.29 3.87 18.14
C LYS A 33 -6.65 2.73 19.10
N ASP A 34 -5.63 2.24 19.79
CA ASP A 34 -5.66 1.26 20.88
C ASP A 34 -5.91 -0.22 20.51
N GLY A 35 -4.96 -1.08 20.93
CA GLY A 35 -5.08 -2.48 21.39
C GLY A 35 -6.00 -3.49 20.70
N LYS A 36 -6.64 -3.16 19.59
CA LYS A 36 -7.62 -4.02 18.94
C LYS A 36 -6.91 -5.16 18.22
N SER A 37 -7.28 -6.37 18.61
CA SER A 37 -6.99 -7.56 17.84
C SER A 37 -7.64 -7.46 16.47
N ILE A 38 -6.83 -7.69 15.42
CA ILE A 38 -7.35 -7.88 14.08
C ILE A 38 -7.95 -9.29 13.98
N GLN A 39 -8.91 -9.48 13.06
CA GLN A 39 -9.62 -10.75 12.88
C GLN A 39 -9.73 -11.10 11.41
N GLY A 40 -9.83 -12.41 11.13
CA GLY A 40 -9.97 -12.94 9.78
C GLY A 40 -8.73 -13.69 9.32
N THR A 41 -8.70 -13.95 8.01
CA THR A 41 -7.60 -14.58 7.31
C THR A 41 -7.01 -13.57 6.34
N PHE A 42 -5.69 -13.55 6.23
CA PHE A 42 -4.97 -12.57 5.45
C PHE A 42 -3.96 -13.22 4.52
N THR A 43 -3.81 -12.61 3.35
CA THR A 43 -2.60 -12.71 2.56
C THR A 43 -1.62 -11.64 3.06
N LEU A 44 -0.47 -12.07 3.60
CA LEU A 44 0.60 -11.22 4.08
C LEU A 44 1.57 -10.91 2.93
N ILE A 45 1.79 -9.62 2.67
CA ILE A 45 2.73 -9.11 1.69
C ILE A 45 3.85 -8.40 2.44
N LEU A 46 5.07 -8.90 2.32
CA LEU A 46 6.28 -8.38 2.96
C LEU A 46 7.12 -7.67 1.91
N TYR A 47 7.10 -6.34 1.91
CA TYR A 47 7.80 -5.51 0.94
C TYR A 47 9.10 -4.95 1.54
N GLY A 48 10.21 -5.05 0.80
CA GLY A 48 11.51 -4.54 1.24
C GLY A 48 12.34 -5.57 2.01
N ALA A 49 13.20 -5.07 2.90
CA ALA A 49 14.24 -5.84 3.59
C ALA A 49 15.16 -6.63 2.63
N ASN A 50 15.49 -6.02 1.48
CA ASN A 50 16.32 -6.64 0.44
C ASN A 50 17.82 -6.49 0.71
N HIS A 51 18.21 -5.53 1.54
CA HIS A 51 19.58 -5.30 2.00
C HIS A 51 19.60 -4.72 3.42
N SER A 52 20.76 -4.67 4.06
CA SER A 52 20.93 -4.37 5.49
C SER A 52 20.54 -2.96 5.96
N ASN A 53 20.22 -2.05 5.02
CA ASN A 53 19.80 -0.67 5.29
C ASN A 53 18.57 -0.30 4.44
N ASP A 54 17.73 -1.30 4.14
CA ASP A 54 16.52 -1.11 3.35
C ASP A 54 15.43 -0.48 4.21
N LEU A 55 15.37 0.85 4.16
CA LEU A 55 14.39 1.65 4.87
C LEU A 55 13.00 1.57 4.21
N GLU A 56 12.90 1.12 2.95
CA GLU A 56 11.64 0.90 2.22
C GLU A 56 10.99 -0.43 2.62
N THR A 57 10.92 -0.69 3.92
CA THR A 57 10.35 -1.92 4.49
C THR A 57 8.95 -1.67 5.04
N ILE A 58 7.97 -2.44 4.58
CA ILE A 58 6.58 -2.38 5.07
C ILE A 58 5.90 -3.75 4.90
N ALA A 59 4.90 -4.04 5.74
CA ALA A 59 4.04 -5.19 5.56
C ALA A 59 2.58 -4.78 5.33
N ILE A 60 1.89 -5.52 4.47
CA ILE A 60 0.48 -5.33 4.15
C ILE A 60 -0.25 -6.64 4.45
N LEU A 61 -1.34 -6.56 5.20
CA LEU A 61 -2.24 -7.67 5.48
C LEU A 61 -3.48 -7.47 4.61
N ASP A 62 -3.53 -8.17 3.49
CA ASP A 62 -4.64 -8.20 2.55
C ASP A 62 -5.73 -9.13 3.07
N ARG A 63 -6.96 -8.62 3.26
CA ARG A 63 -8.04 -9.41 3.85
C ARG A 63 -8.61 -10.38 2.82
N GLU A 64 -8.54 -11.67 3.11
CA GLU A 64 -9.05 -12.66 2.17
C GLU A 64 -10.59 -12.69 2.12
N GLY A 65 -11.12 -12.85 0.90
CA GLY A 65 -12.55 -13.02 0.65
C GLY A 65 -13.36 -11.73 0.53
N ASP A 66 -12.71 -10.56 0.50
CA ASP A 66 -13.37 -9.26 0.27
C ASP A 66 -13.53 -8.92 -1.23
N GLY A 67 -12.88 -9.69 -2.12
CA GLY A 67 -12.93 -9.51 -3.56
C GLY A 67 -11.88 -8.55 -4.12
N TYR A 68 -10.93 -8.10 -3.29
CA TYR A 68 -9.79 -7.29 -3.70
C TYR A 68 -8.47 -8.02 -3.43
N ASP A 69 -7.47 -7.76 -4.27
CA ASP A 69 -6.10 -8.22 -4.04
C ASP A 69 -5.17 -7.00 -3.94
N PHE A 70 -4.32 -6.96 -2.92
CA PHE A 70 -3.27 -5.95 -2.82
C PHE A 70 -2.07 -6.32 -3.70
N GLU A 71 -1.54 -5.34 -4.43
CA GLU A 71 -0.38 -5.52 -5.29
C GLU A 71 0.60 -4.36 -5.12
N PRO A 72 1.82 -4.61 -4.63
CA PRO A 72 2.88 -3.61 -4.65
C PRO A 72 3.19 -3.19 -6.09
N PHE A 73 3.32 -1.88 -6.32
CA PHE A 73 3.80 -1.34 -7.58
C PHE A 73 5.32 -1.49 -7.67
N ALA A 74 5.80 -2.73 -7.75
CA ALA A 74 7.20 -3.09 -7.83
C ALA A 74 7.36 -4.47 -8.49
N PRO A 75 8.57 -4.83 -8.95
CA PRO A 75 8.85 -6.18 -9.40
C PRO A 75 8.63 -7.22 -8.29
N GLU A 76 8.20 -8.43 -8.67
CA GLU A 76 7.87 -9.50 -7.72
C GLU A 76 9.02 -9.90 -6.79
N PHE A 77 10.28 -9.69 -7.19
CA PHE A 77 11.45 -10.02 -6.37
C PHE A 77 11.67 -9.05 -5.19
N VAL A 78 10.97 -7.91 -5.16
CA VAL A 78 11.10 -6.88 -4.10
C VAL A 78 10.24 -7.22 -2.87
N TYR A 79 9.29 -8.15 -3.01
CA TYR A 79 8.37 -8.53 -1.96
C TYR A 79 8.12 -10.04 -1.89
N ARG A 80 7.59 -10.50 -0.76
CA ARG A 80 7.20 -11.90 -0.52
C ARG A 80 5.74 -11.96 -0.17
N ILE A 81 5.04 -12.99 -0.66
CA ILE A 81 3.62 -13.23 -0.37
C ILE A 81 3.45 -14.52 0.41
N LYS A 82 2.65 -14.48 1.48
CA LYS A 82 2.18 -15.65 2.22
C LYS A 82 0.67 -15.61 2.35
N LYS A 83 -0.02 -16.63 1.86
CA LYS A 83 -1.49 -16.68 1.82
C LYS A 83 -2.07 -17.47 2.98
N ASN A 84 -3.35 -17.27 3.24
CA ASN A 84 -4.16 -18.04 4.17
C ASN A 84 -3.61 -18.03 5.62
N LEU A 85 -3.13 -16.87 6.07
CA LEU A 85 -2.62 -16.71 7.43
C LEU A 85 -3.73 -16.23 8.37
N PRO A 86 -3.91 -16.84 9.56
CA PRO A 86 -4.81 -16.30 10.57
C PRO A 86 -4.29 -14.97 11.10
N ALA A 87 -5.20 -14.09 11.49
CA ALA A 87 -4.90 -12.70 11.88
C ALA A 87 -3.70 -12.53 12.84
N ASN A 88 -3.62 -13.32 13.90
CA ASN A 88 -2.53 -13.23 14.88
C ASN A 88 -1.17 -13.64 14.29
N GLU A 89 -1.14 -14.65 13.43
CA GLU A 89 0.08 -15.12 12.77
C GLU A 89 0.55 -14.10 11.73
N ALA A 90 -0.39 -13.59 10.91
CA ALA A 90 -0.10 -12.55 9.91
C ALA A 90 0.46 -11.28 10.57
N LEU A 91 -0.15 -10.81 11.67
CA LEU A 91 0.32 -9.63 12.38
C LEU A 91 1.67 -9.87 13.06
N SER A 92 1.84 -10.99 13.76
CA SER A 92 3.11 -11.29 14.43
C SER A 92 4.26 -11.38 13.44
N GLU A 93 4.03 -12.00 12.27
CA GLU A 93 5.05 -12.06 11.23
C GLU A 93 5.34 -10.68 10.62
N ALA A 94 4.30 -9.88 10.35
CA ALA A 94 4.46 -8.51 9.87
C ALA A 94 5.28 -7.64 10.83
N GLU A 95 5.01 -7.73 12.13
CA GLU A 95 5.73 -6.98 13.17
C GLU A 95 7.21 -7.36 13.23
N MET A 96 7.51 -8.66 13.23
CA MET A 96 8.89 -9.14 13.16
C MET A 96 9.59 -8.68 11.88
N PHE A 97 8.88 -8.74 10.75
CA PHE A 97 9.41 -8.37 9.45
C PHE A 97 9.75 -6.88 9.36
N VAL A 98 8.94 -5.97 9.91
CA VAL A 98 9.24 -4.52 9.87
C VAL A 98 10.18 -4.07 10.99
N GLY A 99 10.29 -4.85 12.06
CA GLY A 99 11.07 -4.54 13.26
C GLY A 99 12.57 -4.83 13.17
N TRP A 100 13.06 -5.34 12.05
CA TRP A 100 14.43 -5.85 11.92
C TRP A 100 15.53 -4.77 11.88
N HIS A 101 15.20 -3.56 11.44
CA HIS A 101 16.18 -2.51 11.17
C HIS A 101 16.71 -1.89 12.48
N HIS A 102 18.01 -1.57 12.55
CA HIS A 102 18.63 -1.07 13.80
C HIS A 102 18.01 0.24 14.33
N SER A 103 17.57 1.13 13.43
CA SER A 103 16.86 2.37 13.77
C SER A 103 15.37 2.19 14.06
N PHE A 104 14.85 0.95 14.06
CA PHE A 104 13.45 0.68 14.37
C PHE A 104 13.13 1.11 15.81
N ARG A 105 12.00 1.82 15.98
CA ARG A 105 11.53 2.27 17.29
C ARG A 105 10.22 1.58 17.69
N SER A 106 9.25 1.55 16.79
CA SER A 106 7.91 1.03 17.06
C SER A 106 7.17 0.78 15.75
N ILE A 107 6.02 0.10 15.80
CA ILE A 107 5.14 -0.05 14.64
C ILE A 107 4.02 1.01 14.62
N ARG A 108 3.48 1.26 13.44
CA ARG A 108 2.14 1.82 13.25
C ARG A 108 1.30 0.82 12.47
N LEU A 109 0.19 0.39 13.07
CA LEU A 109 -0.83 -0.42 12.42
C LEU A 109 -1.99 0.49 11.97
N SER A 110 -2.31 0.49 10.68
CA SER A 110 -3.38 1.29 10.10
C SER A 110 -4.38 0.39 9.38
N LYS A 111 -5.69 0.66 9.51
CA LYS A 111 -6.71 -0.01 8.69
C LYS A 111 -6.81 0.67 7.33
N ILE A 112 -7.07 -0.11 6.30
CA ILE A 112 -7.37 0.37 4.94
C ILE A 112 -8.82 -0.01 4.67
N THR A 113 -9.66 0.99 4.38
CA THR A 113 -11.08 0.80 4.13
C THR A 113 -11.49 1.41 2.80
N ASP A 114 -12.56 0.90 2.20
CA ASP A 114 -13.21 1.53 1.04
C ASP A 114 -14.03 2.78 1.46
N GLU A 115 -14.57 3.51 0.47
CA GLU A 115 -15.50 4.62 0.67
C GLU A 115 -16.74 4.29 1.53
N LYS A 116 -17.12 3.01 1.63
CA LYS A 116 -18.25 2.53 2.43
C LYS A 116 -17.85 2.14 3.86
N GLY A 117 -16.56 2.21 4.19
CA GLY A 117 -16.01 1.81 5.47
C GLY A 117 -15.77 0.31 5.60
N SER A 118 -15.90 -0.46 4.52
CA SER A 118 -15.58 -1.89 4.50
C SER A 118 -14.07 -2.08 4.67
N LEU A 119 -13.66 -2.98 5.56
CA LEU A 119 -12.26 -3.33 5.76
C LEU A 119 -11.72 -4.12 4.57
N LEU A 120 -10.68 -3.57 3.93
CA LEU A 120 -9.93 -4.18 2.82
C LEU A 120 -8.63 -4.83 3.33
N GLY A 121 -8.03 -4.28 4.38
CA GLY A 121 -6.79 -4.82 4.92
C GLY A 121 -6.15 -3.90 5.95
N TYR A 122 -4.90 -4.20 6.29
CA TYR A 122 -4.09 -3.41 7.19
C TYR A 122 -2.71 -3.11 6.62
N GLU A 123 -2.20 -1.95 7.00
CA GLU A 123 -0.81 -1.53 6.78
C GLU A 123 -0.05 -1.64 8.10
N VAL A 124 1.10 -2.31 8.09
CA VAL A 124 2.03 -2.39 9.22
C VAL A 124 3.31 -1.67 8.82
N ARG A 125 3.52 -0.49 9.39
CA ARG A 125 4.69 0.35 9.11
C ARG A 125 5.69 0.35 10.27
N PRO A 126 7.00 0.34 9.99
CA PRO A 126 7.99 0.74 10.97
C PRO A 126 7.95 2.26 11.17
N LEU A 127 8.10 2.67 12.43
CA LEU A 127 8.46 4.02 12.82
C LEU A 127 9.89 3.98 13.35
N TYR A 128 10.72 4.88 12.86
CA TYR A 128 12.15 4.94 13.16
C TYR A 128 12.44 5.97 14.25
N TYR A 129 13.66 5.93 14.80
CA TYR A 129 14.13 6.98 15.70
C TYR A 129 14.30 8.31 14.95
N PRO A 130 13.67 9.42 15.40
CA PRO A 130 13.80 10.71 14.73
C PRO A 130 15.23 11.24 14.63
N LEU A 131 16.14 10.81 15.53
CA LEU A 131 17.53 11.26 15.51
C LEU A 131 18.29 10.78 14.26
N ASP A 132 17.84 9.71 13.62
CA ASP A 132 18.54 9.12 12.47
C ASP A 132 18.09 9.77 11.14
N PHE A 133 16.82 10.18 11.04
CA PHE A 133 16.21 10.62 9.77
C PHE A 133 15.42 11.94 9.84
N GLY A 134 15.39 12.60 11.01
CA GLY A 134 14.64 13.84 11.29
C GLY A 134 13.17 13.63 11.68
N PHE A 135 12.54 12.53 11.24
CA PHE A 135 11.16 12.18 11.54
C PHE A 135 11.02 10.66 11.76
N SER A 136 10.00 10.22 12.51
CA SER A 136 9.79 8.78 12.75
C SER A 136 9.19 8.04 11.55
N ASP A 137 8.26 8.69 10.83
CA ASP A 137 7.56 8.10 9.68
C ASP A 137 8.23 8.61 8.41
N ILE A 138 8.96 7.73 7.74
CA ILE A 138 9.85 8.09 6.61
C ILE A 138 9.33 7.59 5.26
N LEU A 139 8.16 6.93 5.24
CA LEU A 139 7.58 6.31 4.06
C LEU A 139 6.44 7.15 3.49
N ASP A 140 6.45 7.39 2.19
CA ASP A 140 5.31 7.88 1.43
C ASP A 140 4.65 6.70 0.70
N VAL A 141 3.58 6.17 1.28
CA VAL A 141 2.81 5.05 0.71
C VAL A 141 1.45 5.53 0.26
N ASN A 142 1.07 5.13 -0.94
CA ASN A 142 -0.20 5.47 -1.55
C ASN A 142 -0.90 4.22 -2.05
N TYR A 143 -2.17 4.09 -1.70
CA TYR A 143 -3.03 3.00 -2.12
C TYR A 143 -4.04 3.50 -3.14
N PHE A 144 -4.16 2.80 -4.26
CA PHE A 144 -5.10 3.15 -5.32
C PHE A 144 -5.90 1.94 -5.75
N LYS A 145 -7.22 2.10 -5.76
CA LYS A 145 -8.12 1.08 -6.30
C LYS A 145 -8.04 1.07 -7.82
N SER A 146 -7.93 -0.11 -8.40
CA SER A 146 -7.88 -0.34 -9.85
C SER A 146 -8.58 -1.66 -10.18
N GLY A 147 -9.88 -1.60 -10.46
CA GLY A 147 -10.71 -2.79 -10.64
C GLY A 147 -10.81 -3.58 -9.33
N ASN A 148 -10.44 -4.86 -9.37
CA ASN A 148 -10.36 -5.75 -8.20
C ASN A 148 -8.98 -5.71 -7.52
N LYS A 149 -8.11 -4.76 -7.87
CA LYS A 149 -6.78 -4.63 -7.27
C LYS A 149 -6.65 -3.36 -6.45
N ILE A 150 -5.86 -3.43 -5.39
CA ILE A 150 -5.42 -2.28 -4.62
C ILE A 150 -3.91 -2.14 -4.82
N ILE A 151 -3.53 -1.15 -5.62
CA ILE A 151 -2.13 -0.91 -5.98
C ILE A 151 -1.46 -0.12 -4.86
N ALA A 152 -0.43 -0.69 -4.23
CA ALA A 152 0.37 -0.07 -3.20
C ALA A 152 1.66 0.50 -3.79
N ARG A 153 1.77 1.82 -3.88
CA ARG A 153 3.03 2.49 -4.22
C ARG A 153 3.75 2.87 -2.94
N ILE A 154 4.91 2.28 -2.71
CA ILE A 154 5.74 2.46 -1.52
C ILE A 154 7.05 3.13 -1.95
N LYS A 155 7.44 4.20 -1.26
CA LYS A 155 8.72 4.88 -1.46
C LYS A 155 9.16 5.59 -0.19
N LEU A 156 10.44 5.91 -0.08
CA LEU A 156 10.91 6.87 0.91
C LEU A 156 10.38 8.27 0.63
N MET A 157 10.30 9.08 1.68
CA MET A 157 10.22 10.52 1.53
C MET A 157 11.49 11.04 0.85
N GLU A 158 11.35 11.97 -0.09
CA GLU A 158 12.48 12.53 -0.86
C GLU A 158 13.59 13.09 0.05
N SER A 159 13.23 13.69 1.19
CA SER A 159 14.19 14.18 2.18
C SER A 159 15.03 13.07 2.80
N VAL A 160 14.45 11.87 2.97
CA VAL A 160 15.12 10.70 3.54
C VAL A 160 15.94 9.99 2.48
N GLU A 161 15.47 9.93 1.23
CA GLU A 161 16.27 9.44 0.09
C GLU A 161 17.60 10.19 -0.04
N LYS A 162 17.59 11.52 0.11
CA LYS A 162 18.79 12.37 0.07
C LYS A 162 19.77 12.07 1.20
N ILE A 163 19.28 11.78 2.40
CA ILE A 163 20.11 11.38 3.55
C ILE A 163 20.70 9.99 3.29
N ASN A 164 19.88 9.05 2.82
CA ASN A 164 20.25 7.64 2.63
C ASN A 164 21.21 7.42 1.44
N SER A 165 21.11 8.25 0.40
CA SER A 165 21.98 8.16 -0.79
C SER A 165 23.39 8.71 -0.57
N GLY A 166 23.66 9.33 0.59
CA GLY A 166 24.95 9.91 0.93
C GLY A 166 25.15 11.28 0.28
N GLY A 167 25.53 12.26 1.11
CA GLY A 167 25.96 13.58 0.69
C GLY A 167 27.21 13.54 -0.18
N ASP A 168 27.05 13.30 -1.48
CA ASP A 168 28.04 13.62 -2.49
C ASP A 168 27.94 15.11 -2.83
N SER A 169 28.20 15.94 -1.82
CA SER A 169 28.61 17.33 -2.01
C SER A 169 30.08 17.42 -1.62
N SER A 170 30.92 16.72 -2.39
CA SER A 170 32.27 17.21 -2.63
C SER A 170 32.12 18.59 -3.27
N GLY A 171 32.08 19.62 -2.44
CA GLY A 171 32.15 21.00 -2.86
C GLY A 171 33.47 21.21 -3.57
N VAL A 172 33.43 21.13 -4.90
CA VAL A 172 34.39 21.82 -5.75
C VAL A 172 34.17 23.31 -5.49
N LEU A 173 35.02 23.90 -4.66
CA LEU A 173 35.25 25.33 -4.69
C LEU A 173 36.63 25.55 -5.30
N GLU A 174 36.58 26.15 -6.49
CA GLU A 174 37.66 26.87 -7.16
C GLU A 174 38.27 27.96 -6.27
#